data_AF-A0A0P9Q5V9-F1
#
_entry.id   AF-A0A0P9Q5V9-F1
#
_cell.length_a   1.000
_cell.length_b   1.000
_cell.length_c   1.000
_cell.angle_alpha   90.00
_cell.angle_beta   90.00
_cell.angle_gamma   90.00
#
_symmetry.space_group_name_H-M   'P 1'
#
loop_
_entity.id
_entity.type
_entity.pdbx_description
1 polymer ?
#
loop_
_entity_poly.entity_id
_entity_poly.type
_entity_poly.pdbx_seq_one_letter_code
_entity_poly.pdbx_strand_id
1 'polypeptide(L)'
;PHVDTGDYIVVINAEQIRVTGAKTTDKIYYSHSGFPGGIKSINFEKLIAKAPERVIETAVKGMLPKNPLGRDMYRKLKVYAGAVHPHTAQQPQELKF
;
A
#
# COMPACT_ATOMS: atom_id res chain seq x y z
N PRO A 1 8.53 22.28 2.79
CA PRO A 1 7.23 22.34 2.07
C PRO A 1 6.06 22.18 3.04
N HIS A 2 5.00 22.99 2.91
CA HIS A 2 3.91 23.09 3.91
C HIS A 2 2.51 22.77 3.37
N VAL A 3 2.31 22.72 2.05
CA VAL A 3 1.02 22.42 1.40
C VAL A 3 1.10 21.10 0.66
N ASP A 4 0.03 20.31 0.73
CA ASP A 4 -0.14 19.08 -0.05
C ASP A 4 -0.86 19.38 -1.37
N THR A 5 -0.11 19.36 -2.47
CA THR A 5 -0.59 19.60 -3.83
C THR A 5 -0.72 18.32 -4.66
N GLY A 6 -0.76 17.14 -4.03
CA GLY A 6 -0.87 15.85 -4.74
C GLY A 6 -2.30 15.47 -5.13
N ASP A 7 -2.43 14.55 -6.08
CA ASP A 7 -3.70 14.02 -6.56
C ASP A 7 -4.20 12.80 -5.77
N TYR A 8 -5.48 12.48 -5.92
CA TYR A 8 -6.04 11.21 -5.46
C TYR A 8 -5.75 10.12 -6.48
N ILE A 9 -5.20 8.99 -6.00
CA ILE A 9 -4.84 7.86 -6.85
C ILE A 9 -5.57 6.61 -6.37
N VAL A 10 -6.26 5.95 -7.30
CA VAL A 10 -6.94 4.68 -7.08
C VAL A 10 -6.14 3.57 -7.75
N VAL A 11 -5.68 2.60 -6.97
CA VAL A 11 -4.99 1.41 -7.45
C VAL A 11 -5.93 0.22 -7.33
N ILE A 12 -6.21 -0.44 -8.45
CA ILE A 12 -7.01 -1.67 -8.53
C ILE A 12 -6.11 -2.88 -8.79
N ASN A 13 -6.63 -4.09 -8.60
CA ASN A 13 -5.92 -5.35 -8.82
C ASN A 13 -4.64 -5.48 -7.97
N ALA A 14 -4.64 -4.96 -6.74
CA ALA A 14 -3.48 -5.02 -5.86
C ALA A 14 -3.04 -6.46 -5.52
N GLU A 15 -3.92 -7.46 -5.68
CA GLU A 15 -3.57 -8.87 -5.50
C GLU A 15 -2.67 -9.43 -6.61
N GLN A 16 -2.66 -8.80 -7.80
CA GLN A 16 -1.95 -9.29 -8.98
C GLN A 16 -0.59 -8.61 -9.20
N ILE A 17 -0.09 -7.90 -8.19
CA ILE A 17 1.20 -7.24 -8.27
C ILE A 17 2.33 -8.25 -8.46
N ARG A 18 3.29 -7.89 -9.32
CA ARG A 18 4.46 -8.73 -9.60
C ARG A 18 5.68 -8.17 -8.89
N VAL A 19 6.46 -9.06 -8.28
CA VAL A 19 7.77 -8.76 -7.73
C VAL A 19 8.83 -9.58 -8.46
N THR A 20 10.03 -9.03 -8.57
CA THR A 20 11.15 -9.66 -9.29
C THR A 20 11.92 -10.64 -8.39
N GLY A 21 12.49 -11.69 -8.99
CA GLY A 21 13.36 -12.66 -8.32
C GLY A 21 12.65 -13.46 -7.22
N ALA A 22 13.39 -13.83 -6.17
CA ALA A 22 12.88 -14.62 -5.04
C ALA A 22 12.09 -13.79 -4.00
N LYS A 23 11.72 -12.53 -4.31
CA LYS A 23 11.02 -11.64 -3.36
C LYS A 23 9.66 -12.17 -2.94
N THR A 24 9.02 -13.01 -3.75
CA THR A 24 7.72 -13.62 -3.41
C THR A 24 7.81 -14.45 -2.13
N THR A 25 8.89 -15.23 -1.98
CA THR A 25 9.12 -16.11 -0.83
C THR A 25 9.92 -15.42 0.28
N ASP A 26 10.94 -14.65 -0.10
CA ASP A 26 12.00 -14.23 0.83
C ASP A 26 11.74 -12.85 1.43
N LYS A 27 10.84 -12.05 0.85
CA LYS A 27 10.52 -10.73 1.40
C LYS A 27 9.63 -10.87 2.63
N ILE A 28 10.22 -10.63 3.80
CA ILE A 28 9.54 -10.68 5.09
C ILE A 28 9.15 -9.28 5.54
N TYR A 29 7.88 -9.13 5.92
CA TYR A 29 7.32 -7.95 6.55
C TYR A 29 7.30 -8.16 8.07
N TYR A 30 7.94 -7.26 8.80
CA TYR A 30 7.99 -7.29 10.25
C TYR A 30 7.08 -6.23 10.86
N SER A 31 6.45 -6.56 11.98
CA SER A 31 5.70 -5.63 12.81
C SER A 31 5.84 -6.00 14.28
N HIS A 32 5.65 -5.04 15.17
CA HIS A 32 5.74 -5.27 16.61
C HIS A 32 4.47 -4.80 17.29
N SER A 33 3.97 -5.57 18.26
CA SER A 33 2.75 -5.24 19.00
C SER A 33 2.95 -4.22 20.11
N GLY A 34 4.19 -4.00 20.56
CA GLY A 34 4.54 -3.10 21.66
C GLY A 34 4.86 -3.82 22.99
N PHE A 35 4.50 -5.10 23.11
CA PHE A 35 4.78 -5.92 24.29
C PHE A 35 6.06 -6.75 24.13
N PRO A 36 6.74 -7.15 25.23
CA PRO A 36 7.90 -8.05 25.17
C PRO A 36 7.60 -9.35 24.40
N GLY A 37 8.48 -9.74 23.48
CA GLY A 37 8.29 -10.92 22.61
C GLY A 37 7.26 -10.74 21.48
N GLY A 38 6.68 -9.55 21.34
CA GLY A 38 5.55 -9.27 20.46
C GLY A 38 5.89 -9.03 18.98
N ILE A 39 6.99 -9.57 18.48
CA ILE A 39 7.40 -9.46 17.08
C ILE A 39 6.59 -10.41 16.19
N LYS A 40 6.08 -9.90 15.08
CA LYS A 40 5.30 -10.65 14.09
C LYS A 40 5.96 -10.50 12.72
N SER A 41 6.13 -11.61 12.03
CA SER A 41 6.64 -11.66 10.66
C SER A 41 5.62 -12.31 9.72
N ILE A 42 5.57 -11.82 8.48
CA ILE A 42 4.77 -12.41 7.41
C ILE A 42 5.52 -12.26 6.10
N ASN A 43 5.62 -13.33 5.30
CA ASN A 43 6.25 -13.23 3.97
C ASN A 43 5.27 -12.60 2.96
N PHE A 44 5.82 -12.14 1.83
CA PHE A 44 5.05 -11.47 0.79
C PHE A 44 3.89 -12.33 0.26
N GLU A 45 4.14 -13.61 -0.02
CA GLU A 45 3.12 -14.54 -0.49
C GLU A 45 1.92 -14.64 0.46
N LYS A 46 2.17 -14.85 1.76
CA LYS A 46 1.08 -14.91 2.76
C LYS A 46 0.41 -13.55 2.95
N LEU A 47 1.14 -12.45 2.79
CA LEU A 47 0.58 -11.11 2.90
C LEU A 47 -0.37 -10.80 1.75
N ILE A 48 -0.02 -11.16 0.51
CA ILE A 48 -0.92 -11.05 -0.65
C ILE A 48 -2.18 -11.87 -0.45
N ALA A 49 -2.06 -13.12 0.00
CA ALA A 49 -3.22 -13.97 0.22
C ALA A 49 -4.16 -13.44 1.32
N LYS A 50 -3.62 -12.71 2.31
CA LYS A 50 -4.39 -12.23 3.47
C LYS A 50 -4.97 -10.83 3.29
N ALA A 51 -4.16 -9.91 2.78
CA ALA A 51 -4.45 -8.47 2.69
C ALA A 51 -3.53 -7.84 1.63
N PRO A 52 -3.82 -8.04 0.34
CA PRO A 52 -2.96 -7.62 -0.76
C PRO A 52 -2.75 -6.09 -0.81
N GLU A 53 -3.74 -5.32 -0.38
CA GLU A 53 -3.68 -3.85 -0.35
C GLU A 53 -2.51 -3.35 0.51
N ARG A 54 -2.25 -4.05 1.62
CA ARG A 54 -1.20 -3.67 2.58
C ARG A 54 0.19 -3.67 1.95
N VAL A 55 0.41 -4.46 0.90
CA VAL A 55 1.70 -4.51 0.22
C VAL A 55 2.04 -3.17 -0.43
N ILE A 56 1.08 -2.61 -1.17
CA ILE A 56 1.24 -1.31 -1.85
C ILE A 56 1.22 -0.19 -0.82
N GLU A 57 0.27 -0.24 0.12
CA GLU A 57 0.15 0.76 1.18
C GLU A 57 1.44 0.93 2.00
N THR A 58 2.03 -0.18 2.45
CA THR A 58 3.27 -0.12 3.25
C THR A 58 4.45 0.36 2.43
N ALA A 59 4.55 -0.01 1.15
CA ALA A 59 5.59 0.48 0.25
C ALA A 59 5.49 1.99 0.03
N VAL A 60 4.31 2.49 -0.35
CA VAL A 60 4.09 3.93 -0.59
C VAL A 60 4.25 4.75 0.68
N LYS A 61 3.68 4.28 1.81
CA LYS A 61 3.85 4.94 3.11
C LYS A 61 5.32 5.05 3.53
N GLY A 62 6.15 4.08 3.17
CA GLY A 62 7.59 4.12 3.42
C GLY A 62 8.35 5.15 2.59
N MET A 63 7.82 5.51 1.41
CA MET A 63 8.40 6.49 0.49
C MET A 63 7.93 7.93 0.75
N LEU A 64 6.86 8.12 1.54
CA LEU A 64 6.31 9.44 1.90
C LEU A 64 7.02 10.06 3.12
N PRO A 65 6.97 11.41 3.26
CA PRO A 65 7.55 12.09 4.42
C PRO A 65 6.86 11.67 5.73
N LYS A 66 7.65 11.46 6.79
CA LYS A 66 7.16 10.96 8.10
C LYS A 66 6.66 12.09 9.00
N ASN A 67 5.74 12.91 8.51
CA ASN A 67 5.17 14.05 9.23
C ASN A 67 3.63 14.09 9.07
N PRO A 68 2.92 15.05 9.70
CA PRO A 68 1.46 15.18 9.54
C PRO A 68 1.05 15.32 8.07
N LEU A 69 1.77 16.12 7.29
CA LEU A 69 1.50 16.33 5.87
C LEU A 69 1.60 15.02 5.06
N GLY A 70 2.61 14.19 5.31
CA GLY A 70 2.74 12.89 4.66
C GLY A 70 1.64 11.90 5.04
N ARG A 71 1.06 12.03 6.24
CA ARG A 71 -0.16 11.28 6.59
C ARG A 71 -1.36 11.77 5.78
N ASP A 72 -1.46 13.07 5.51
CA ASP A 72 -2.52 13.62 4.66
C ASP A 72 -2.35 13.18 3.21
N MET A 73 -1.13 13.23 2.67
CA MET A 73 -0.79 12.68 1.35
C MET A 73 -1.14 11.20 1.24
N TYR A 74 -0.81 10.41 2.27
CA TYR A 74 -1.12 8.97 2.30
C TYR A 74 -2.63 8.70 2.23
N ARG A 75 -3.49 9.54 2.82
CA ARG A 75 -4.94 9.36 2.77
C ARG A 75 -5.52 9.51 1.36
N LYS A 76 -4.80 10.16 0.43
CA LYS A 76 -5.19 10.30 -0.98
C LYS A 76 -5.02 9.02 -1.79
N LEU A 77 -4.20 8.08 -1.31
CA LEU A 77 -4.05 6.76 -1.93
C LEU A 77 -5.23 5.86 -1.53
N LYS A 78 -5.88 5.26 -2.53
CA LYS A 78 -6.92 4.23 -2.37
C LYS A 78 -6.47 2.96 -3.07
N VAL A 79 -6.35 1.85 -2.34
CA VAL A 79 -5.89 0.57 -2.88
C VAL A 79 -7.00 -0.46 -2.71
N TYR A 80 -7.27 -1.21 -3.77
CA TYR A 80 -8.28 -2.27 -3.82
C TYR A 80 -7.65 -3.58 -4.33
N ALA A 81 -8.01 -4.69 -3.68
CA ALA A 81 -7.55 -6.02 -4.09
C ALA A 81 -7.95 -6.36 -5.53
N GLY A 82 -9.23 -6.15 -5.87
CA GLY A 82 -9.81 -6.50 -7.17
C GLY A 82 -9.91 -5.32 -8.15
N ALA A 83 -10.58 -5.56 -9.28
CA ALA A 83 -10.68 -4.60 -10.39
C ALA A 83 -11.67 -3.44 -10.16
N VAL A 84 -12.52 -3.53 -9.14
CA VAL A 84 -13.64 -2.60 -8.93
C VAL A 84 -13.34 -1.65 -7.78
N HIS A 85 -13.68 -0.37 -7.97
CA HIS A 85 -13.64 0.66 -6.94
C HIS A 85 -14.99 1.38 -6.85
N PRO A 86 -15.39 1.90 -5.67
CA PRO A 86 -16.66 2.62 -5.49
C PRO A 86 -16.63 4.07 -6.00
N HIS A 87 -15.48 4.57 -6.46
CA HIS A 87 -15.24 5.98 -6.80
C HIS A 87 -15.74 6.43 -8.19
N THR A 88 -16.84 5.85 -8.69
CA THR A 88 -17.37 6.18 -10.04
C THR A 88 -17.82 7.63 -10.14
N ALA A 89 -18.35 8.21 -9.06
CA ALA A 89 -18.81 9.60 -9.04
C ALA A 89 -17.69 10.63 -9.25
N GLN A 90 -16.45 10.27 -8.91
CA GLN A 90 -15.28 11.13 -9.09
C GLN A 90 -14.72 11.11 -10.52
N GLN A 91 -15.24 10.23 -11.39
CA GLN A 91 -14.78 10.06 -12.78
C GLN A 91 -13.25 9.98 -12.92
N PRO A 92 -12.59 9.05 -12.21
CA PRO A 92 -11.13 8.93 -12.26
C PRO A 92 -10.64 8.62 -13.67
N GLN A 93 -9.54 9.27 -14.06
CA GLN A 93 -8.90 9.04 -15.34
C GLN A 93 -7.85 7.93 -15.23
N GLU A 94 -7.73 7.11 -16.27
CA GLU A 94 -6.74 6.04 -16.33
C GLU A 94 -5.32 6.64 -16.42
N LEU A 95 -4.42 6.18 -15.55
CA LEU A 95 -3.01 6.54 -15.55
C LEU A 95 -2.17 5.30 -15.88
N LYS A 96 -1.40 5.38 -16.97
CA LYS A 96 -0.52 4.30 -17.43
C LYS A 96 0.93 4.62 -17.06
N PHE A 97 1.66 3.62 -16.58
CA PHE A 97 3.05 3.69 -16.16
C PHE A 97 3.92 2.71 -16.94
#